data_AF-A0A8S3VYH6-F1
#
_entry.id   AF-A0A8S3VYH6-F1
#
_cell.length_a   1.000
_cell.length_b   1.000
_cell.length_c   1.000
_cell.angle_alpha   90.00
_cell.angle_beta   90.00
_cell.angle_gamma   90.00
#
_symmetry.space_group_name_H-M   'P 1'
#
loop_
_entity.id
_entity.type
_entity.pdbx_description
1 polymer ?
#
loop_
_entity_poly.entity_id
_entity_poly.type
_entity_poly.pdbx_seq_one_letter_code
_entity_poly.pdbx_strand_id
1 'polypeptide(L)'
;MKKKLCSVLFDEVALTPHLTYDESQDEIIGFKDFGNEREFKLCDHALVFMLKGVCSNWRQPIAYYFCEGTTAAAVVVWILKEIITKVLQSGLIPLALICDQGPTFRTAIAMLKEDTERKRNLNGEYNGK
;
A
#
# COMPACT_ATOMS: atom_id res chain seq x y z
N MET A 1 -13.64 15.96 -13.93
CA MET A 1 -12.19 15.79 -13.69
C MET A 1 -11.79 16.04 -12.25
N LYS A 2 -12.05 17.23 -11.66
CA LYS A 2 -11.64 17.59 -10.28
C LYS A 2 -12.06 16.60 -9.18
N LYS A 3 -13.24 15.97 -9.26
CA LYS A 3 -13.71 14.98 -8.25
C LYS A 3 -12.98 13.63 -8.28
N LYS A 4 -12.23 13.34 -9.36
CA LYS A 4 -11.47 12.09 -9.54
C LYS A 4 -10.05 12.16 -8.98
N LEU A 5 -9.56 13.37 -8.69
CA LEU A 5 -8.22 13.59 -8.16
C LEU A 5 -8.20 13.17 -6.68
N CYS A 6 -7.29 12.27 -6.33
CA CYS A 6 -7.15 11.77 -4.97
C CYS A 6 -5.69 11.67 -4.52
N SER A 7 -5.49 11.64 -3.21
CA SER A 7 -4.25 11.21 -2.57
C SER A 7 -4.46 9.82 -2.00
N VAL A 8 -3.42 8.99 -2.02
CA VAL A 8 -3.37 7.72 -1.31
C VAL A 8 -2.66 7.98 0.02
N LEU A 9 -3.37 7.75 1.12
CA LEU A 9 -2.86 7.83 2.48
C LEU A 9 -2.63 6.42 2.98
N PHE A 10 -1.54 6.20 3.70
CA PHE A 10 -1.27 4.93 4.33
C PHE A 10 -0.50 5.09 5.63
N ASP A 11 -0.73 4.16 6.55
CA ASP A 11 -0.13 4.14 7.89
C ASP A 11 -0.11 2.72 8.46
N GLU A 12 0.70 2.51 9.50
CA GLU A 12 0.71 1.28 10.31
C GLU A 12 -0.04 1.52 11.63
N VAL A 13 -1.02 0.68 11.93
CA VAL A 13 -1.84 0.77 13.14
C VAL A 13 -1.58 -0.45 14.02
N ALA A 14 -1.20 -0.21 15.28
CA ALA A 14 -1.00 -1.28 16.25
C ALA A 14 -2.32 -1.98 16.58
N LEU A 15 -2.26 -3.31 16.68
CA LEU A 15 -3.35 -4.19 17.04
C LEU A 15 -2.98 -4.99 18.30
N THR A 16 -3.98 -5.46 19.03
CA THR A 16 -3.75 -6.49 20.05
C THR A 16 -3.67 -7.85 19.36
N PRO A 17 -2.56 -8.59 19.47
CA PRO A 17 -2.44 -9.92 18.85
C PRO A 17 -3.51 -10.86 19.37
N HIS A 18 -4.29 -11.43 18.46
CA HIS A 18 -5.38 -12.34 18.80
C HIS A 18 -5.75 -13.18 17.59
N LEU A 19 -6.20 -14.42 17.83
CA LEU A 19 -6.78 -15.28 16.80
C LEU A 19 -8.27 -15.39 17.01
N THR A 20 -9.03 -15.17 15.95
CA THR A 20 -10.49 -15.33 15.95
C THR A 20 -10.88 -16.22 14.78
N TYR A 21 -11.74 -17.18 15.02
CA TYR A 21 -12.33 -17.97 13.94
C TYR A 21 -13.58 -17.28 13.42
N ASP A 22 -13.60 -16.98 12.12
CA ASP A 22 -14.77 -16.46 11.40
C ASP A 22 -15.52 -17.63 10.76
N GLU A 23 -16.65 -18.00 11.38
CA GLU A 23 -17.51 -19.09 10.92
C GLU A 23 -18.10 -18.83 9.53
N SER A 24 -18.27 -17.57 9.13
CA SER A 24 -18.88 -17.22 7.84
C SER A 24 -17.93 -17.44 6.67
N GLN A 25 -16.63 -17.24 6.90
CA GLN A 25 -15.58 -17.42 5.91
C GLN A 25 -14.83 -18.75 6.07
N ASP A 26 -15.15 -19.53 7.13
CA ASP A 26 -14.42 -20.75 7.50
C ASP A 26 -12.90 -20.51 7.62
N GLU A 27 -12.55 -19.43 8.33
CA GLU A 27 -11.16 -18.93 8.37
C GLU A 27 -10.73 -18.48 9.78
N ILE A 28 -9.48 -18.76 10.14
CA ILE A 28 -8.84 -18.21 11.34
C ILE A 28 -8.18 -16.85 11.03
N ILE A 29 -8.75 -15.75 11.50
CA ILE A 29 -8.22 -14.39 11.36
C ILE A 29 -7.19 -14.12 12.47
N GLY A 30 -6.20 -13.27 12.19
CA GLY A 30 -5.19 -12.82 13.17
C GLY A 30 -3.76 -13.28 12.88
N PHE A 31 -3.55 -13.86 11.70
CA PHE A 31 -2.22 -14.16 11.18
C PHE A 31 -1.73 -13.05 10.26
N LYS A 32 -0.41 -12.94 10.13
CA LYS A 32 0.23 -12.11 9.11
C LYS A 32 -0.23 -12.55 7.72
N ASP A 33 -0.77 -11.59 6.97
CA ASP A 33 -1.39 -11.85 5.68
C ASP A 33 -1.32 -10.61 4.78
N PHE A 34 -0.63 -10.74 3.64
CA PHE A 34 -0.55 -9.72 2.60
C PHE A 34 -1.45 -10.02 1.38
N GLY A 35 -2.34 -11.01 1.50
CA GLY A 35 -3.32 -11.44 0.49
C GLY A 35 -2.77 -12.43 -0.53
N ASN A 36 -1.47 -12.40 -0.82
CA ASN A 36 -0.78 -13.39 -1.66
C ASN A 36 0.00 -14.43 -0.84
N GLU A 37 0.44 -14.04 0.35
CA GLU A 37 1.23 -14.86 1.26
C GLU A 37 0.68 -14.69 2.68
N ARG A 38 0.28 -15.82 3.26
CA ARG A 38 -0.15 -15.91 4.65
C ARG A 38 0.86 -16.73 5.43
N GLU A 39 1.37 -16.16 6.51
CA GLU A 39 2.33 -16.81 7.40
C GLU A 39 1.65 -17.11 8.73
N PHE A 40 1.91 -18.28 9.33
CA PHE A 40 1.40 -18.64 10.67
C PHE A 40 2.15 -17.91 11.79
N LYS A 41 2.18 -16.58 11.72
CA LYS A 41 2.71 -15.67 12.73
C LYS A 41 1.59 -14.72 13.15
N LEU A 42 1.46 -14.46 14.44
CA LEU A 42 0.44 -13.55 14.94
C LEU A 42 0.70 -12.15 14.41
N CYS A 43 -0.31 -11.51 13.86
CA CYS A 43 -0.21 -10.10 13.53
C CYS A 43 -0.35 -9.26 14.81
N ASP A 44 0.43 -8.19 14.89
CA ASP A 44 0.37 -7.19 15.95
C ASP A 44 0.17 -5.78 15.37
N HIS A 45 0.13 -5.64 14.05
CA HIS A 45 -0.15 -4.40 13.33
C HIS A 45 -1.04 -4.66 12.10
N ALA A 46 -1.67 -3.60 11.61
CA ALA A 46 -2.27 -3.55 10.29
C ALA A 46 -1.70 -2.38 9.48
N LEU A 47 -1.26 -2.68 8.26
CA LEU A 47 -0.92 -1.68 7.26
C LEU A 47 -2.21 -1.27 6.53
N VAL A 48 -2.65 -0.04 6.70
CA VAL A 48 -3.95 0.46 6.21
C VAL A 48 -3.79 1.50 5.11
N PHE A 49 -4.71 1.49 4.14
CA PHE A 49 -4.72 2.41 3.01
C PHE A 49 -6.07 3.09 2.83
N MET A 50 -6.04 4.40 2.55
CA MET A 50 -7.22 5.23 2.35
C MET A 50 -7.01 6.17 1.17
N LEU A 51 -8.06 6.38 0.37
CA LEU A 51 -8.12 7.47 -0.59
C LEU A 51 -8.75 8.70 0.03
N LYS A 52 -8.20 9.87 -0.30
CA LYS A 52 -8.78 11.17 0.04
C LYS A 52 -8.90 12.02 -1.20
N GLY A 53 -10.09 12.57 -1.45
CA GLY A 53 -10.29 13.53 -2.53
C GLY A 53 -9.42 14.78 -2.34
N VAL A 54 -8.76 15.24 -3.40
CA VAL A 54 -7.91 16.45 -3.35
C VAL A 54 -8.76 17.70 -3.43
N CYS A 55 -9.72 17.75 -4.36
CA CYS A 55 -10.60 18.90 -4.57
C CYS A 55 -12.00 18.69 -3.95
N SER A 56 -12.16 17.69 -3.08
CA SER A 56 -13.44 17.29 -2.50
C SER A 56 -13.22 16.52 -1.21
N ASN A 57 -14.11 16.66 -0.23
CA ASN A 57 -13.90 16.13 1.12
C ASN A 57 -14.31 14.66 1.32
N TRP A 58 -14.27 13.83 0.27
CA TRP A 58 -14.56 12.40 0.42
C TRP A 58 -13.32 11.64 0.88
N ARG A 59 -13.54 10.56 1.64
CA ARG A 59 -12.52 9.63 2.09
C ARG A 59 -13.06 8.21 2.03
N GLN A 60 -12.22 7.25 1.67
CA GLN A 60 -12.61 5.84 1.57
C GLN A 60 -11.42 4.95 1.93
N PRO A 61 -11.51 4.11 2.98
CA PRO A 61 -10.56 3.01 3.17
C PRO A 61 -10.65 2.05 1.98
N ILE A 62 -9.50 1.62 1.46
CA ILE A 62 -9.46 0.81 0.23
C ILE A 62 -8.74 -0.53 0.40
N ALA A 63 -7.84 -0.65 1.38
CA ALA A 63 -7.14 -1.89 1.65
C ALA A 63 -6.60 -1.89 3.09
N TYR A 64 -6.40 -3.09 3.62
CA TYR A 64 -5.63 -3.34 4.82
C TYR A 64 -4.90 -4.67 4.67
N TYR A 65 -3.80 -4.81 5.39
CA TYR A 65 -3.02 -6.04 5.44
C TYR A 65 -2.53 -6.27 6.86
N PHE A 66 -2.55 -7.53 7.31
CA PHE A 66 -2.09 -7.89 8.64
C PHE A 66 -0.59 -8.13 8.61
N CYS A 67 0.14 -7.41 9.48
CA CYS A 67 1.59 -7.52 9.57
C CYS A 67 2.04 -7.83 11.00
N GLU A 68 3.24 -8.39 11.10
CA GLU A 68 3.98 -8.60 12.34
C GLU A 68 5.12 -7.59 12.37
N GLY A 69 5.13 -6.70 13.35
CA GLY A 69 6.02 -5.57 13.48
C GLY A 69 5.99 -4.66 12.25
N THR A 70 7.17 -4.20 11.84
CA THR A 70 7.33 -3.32 10.68
C THR A 70 7.32 -4.11 9.38
N THR A 71 6.53 -3.65 8.42
CA THR A 71 6.50 -4.25 7.07
C THR A 71 7.84 -4.04 6.35
N ALA A 72 8.31 -5.03 5.58
CA ALA A 72 9.52 -4.86 4.78
C ALA A 72 9.28 -3.82 3.65
N ALA A 73 10.23 -2.91 3.43
CA ALA A 73 10.08 -1.85 2.44
C ALA A 73 9.76 -2.37 1.02
N ALA A 74 10.35 -3.49 0.61
CA ALA A 74 10.07 -4.14 -0.66
C ALA A 74 8.60 -4.60 -0.78
N VAL A 75 8.02 -5.12 0.30
CA VAL A 75 6.60 -5.51 0.35
C VAL A 75 5.71 -4.28 0.25
N VAL A 76 6.02 -3.19 0.96
CA VAL A 76 5.29 -1.92 0.84
C VAL A 76 5.32 -1.39 -0.59
N VAL A 77 6.48 -1.44 -1.27
CA VAL A 77 6.61 -1.04 -2.69
C VAL A 77 5.72 -1.87 -3.59
N TRP A 78 5.66 -3.19 -3.38
CA TRP A 78 4.81 -4.09 -4.15
C TRP A 78 3.32 -3.76 -3.93
N ILE A 79 2.88 -3.63 -2.67
CA ILE A 79 1.50 -3.26 -2.32
C ILE A 79 1.11 -1.91 -2.93
N LEU A 80 1.98 -0.90 -2.83
CA LEU A 80 1.72 0.43 -3.41
C LEU A 80 1.51 0.36 -4.93
N LYS A 81 2.32 -0.44 -5.65
CA LYS A 81 2.18 -0.62 -7.10
C LYS A 81 0.84 -1.28 -7.45
N GLU A 82 0.41 -2.29 -6.69
CA GLU A 82 -0.89 -2.94 -6.84
C GLU A 82 -2.04 -1.97 -6.59
N ILE A 83 -2.03 -1.28 -5.45
CA ILE A 83 -3.06 -0.32 -5.07
C ILE A 83 -3.20 0.79 -6.10
N ILE A 84 -2.10 1.43 -6.50
CA ILE A 84 -2.14 2.52 -7.49
C ILE A 84 -2.72 2.01 -8.81
N THR A 85 -2.36 0.80 -9.23
CA THR A 85 -2.91 0.18 -10.44
C THR A 85 -4.44 0.01 -10.34
N LYS A 86 -4.95 -0.53 -9.22
CA LYS A 86 -6.39 -0.70 -9.00
C LYS A 86 -7.13 0.65 -8.92
N VAL A 87 -6.53 1.65 -8.28
CA VAL A 87 -7.09 3.00 -8.20
C VAL A 87 -7.21 3.63 -9.59
N LEU A 88 -6.17 3.52 -10.42
CA LEU A 88 -6.21 3.98 -11.81
C LEU A 88 -7.28 3.25 -12.64
N GLN A 89 -7.40 1.93 -12.47
CA GLN A 89 -8.41 1.12 -13.16
C GLN A 89 -9.85 1.52 -12.78
N SER A 90 -10.08 2.00 -11.56
CA SER A 90 -11.40 2.54 -11.15
C SER A 90 -11.74 3.89 -11.81
N GLY A 91 -10.79 4.52 -12.52
CA GLY A 91 -10.95 5.82 -13.14
C GLY A 91 -10.69 7.00 -12.19
N LEU A 92 -10.14 6.75 -11.00
CA LEU A 92 -9.58 7.75 -10.10
C LEU A 92 -8.13 8.09 -10.51
N ILE A 93 -7.66 9.26 -10.09
CA ILE A 93 -6.35 9.80 -10.48
C ILE A 93 -5.56 10.09 -9.21
N PRO A 94 -4.67 9.17 -8.77
CA PRO A 94 -3.81 9.38 -7.63
C PRO A 94 -2.72 10.40 -7.98
N LEU A 95 -2.65 11.50 -7.22
CA LEU A 95 -1.67 12.58 -7.42
C LEU A 95 -0.54 12.58 -6.38
N ALA A 96 -0.78 12.01 -5.22
CA ALA A 96 0.18 11.99 -4.12
C ALA A 96 0.05 10.74 -3.28
N LEU A 97 1.18 10.29 -2.76
CA LEU A 97 1.29 9.32 -1.67
C LEU A 97 1.59 10.08 -0.38
N ILE A 98 0.91 9.76 0.70
CA ILE A 98 1.05 10.41 2.00
C ILE A 98 1.18 9.32 3.07
N CYS A 99 2.23 9.39 3.86
CA CYS A 99 2.49 8.50 4.98
C CYS A 99 3.22 9.25 6.10
N ASP A 100 3.43 8.57 7.22
CA ASP A 100 4.28 9.06 8.28
C ASP A 100 5.79 9.02 7.87
N GLN A 101 6.67 9.35 8.81
CA GLN A 101 8.12 9.37 8.61
C GLN A 101 8.84 8.09 9.04
N GLY A 102 8.11 6.97 9.15
CA GLY A 102 8.65 5.67 9.51
C GLY A 102 9.82 5.26 8.61
N PRO A 103 10.87 4.61 9.15
CA PRO A 103 12.07 4.26 8.38
C PRO A 103 11.74 3.38 7.18
N THR A 104 10.83 2.42 7.33
CA THR A 104 10.36 1.55 6.23
C THR A 104 9.76 2.35 5.09
N PHE A 105 8.84 3.28 5.38
CA PHE A 105 8.18 4.05 4.33
C PHE A 105 9.16 4.98 3.61
N ARG A 106 10.11 5.59 4.33
CA ARG A 106 11.18 6.36 3.70
C ARG A 106 12.01 5.52 2.73
N THR A 107 12.38 4.30 3.13
CA THR A 107 13.10 3.35 2.26
C THR A 107 12.24 2.94 1.05
N ALA A 108 10.96 2.63 1.25
CA ALA A 108 10.05 2.26 0.17
C ALA A 108 9.90 3.38 -0.88
N ILE A 109 9.75 4.63 -0.43
CA ILE A 109 9.69 5.80 -1.32
C ILE A 109 11.02 6.02 -2.06
N ALA A 110 12.17 5.80 -1.41
CA ALA A 110 13.48 5.87 -2.07
C ALA A 110 13.60 4.81 -3.17
N MET A 111 13.21 3.56 -2.90
CA MET A 111 13.19 2.48 -3.89
C MET A 111 12.31 2.82 -5.11
N LEU A 112 11.14 3.43 -4.89
CA LEU A 112 10.27 3.87 -6.00
C LEU A 112 10.91 4.98 -6.86
N LYS A 113 11.67 5.89 -6.25
CA LYS A 113 12.42 6.93 -6.98
C LYS A 113 13.53 6.31 -7.82
N GLU A 114 14.33 5.42 -7.23
CA GLU A 114 15.39 4.68 -7.94
C GLU A 114 14.84 3.86 -9.11
N ASP A 115 13.73 3.15 -8.90
CA ASP A 115 13.04 2.41 -9.96
C ASP A 115 12.62 3.32 -11.13
N THR A 116 12.19 4.55 -10.82
CA THR A 116 11.78 5.54 -11.82
C THR A 116 13.00 6.05 -12.60
N GLU A 117 14.11 6.33 -11.93
CA GLU A 117 15.36 6.75 -12.57
C GLU A 117 15.92 5.64 -13.48
N ARG A 118 15.94 4.40 -13.00
CA ARG A 118 16.37 3.24 -13.79
C ARG A 118 15.56 3.11 -15.08
N LYS A 119 14.23 3.23 -15.01
CA LYS A 119 13.34 3.18 -16.19
C LYS A 119 13.58 4.33 -17.17
N ARG A 120 13.85 5.54 -16.66
CA ARG A 120 14.17 6.71 -17.49
C ARG A 120 15.47 6.51 -18.26
N ASN A 121 16.51 6.01 -17.61
CA ASN A 121 17.80 5.78 -18.24
C ASN A 121 17.69 4.72 -19.36
N LEU A 122 17.01 3.60 -19.07
CA LEU A 122 16.76 2.57 -20.09
C LEU A 122 16.01 3.14 -21.29
N ASN A 123 14.92 3.89 -21.07
CA ASN A 123 14.14 4.48 -22.17
C ASN A 123 14.91 5.56 -22.95
N GLY A 124 15.83 6.29 -22.29
CA GLY A 124 16.73 7.24 -22.93
C GLY A 124 17.76 6.55 -23.84
N GLU A 125 18.24 5.38 -23.46
CA GLU A 125 19.12 4.54 -24.29
C GLU A 125 18.39 3.94 -25.52
N TYR A 126 17.10 3.61 -25.40
CA TYR A 126 16.29 3.09 -26.52
C TYR A 126 15.91 4.15 -27.57
N ASN A 127 15.80 5.43 -27.18
CA ASN A 127 15.49 6.53 -28.11
C ASN A 127 16.73 7.13 -28.80
N GLY A 128 17.92 6.56 -28.55
CA GLY A 128 19.21 7.00 -29.12
C GLY A 128 19.76 6.10 -30.24
N LYS A 129 18.92 5.25 -30.86
CA LYS A 129 19.28 4.42 -32.03
C LYS A 129 18.41 4.75 -33.23
#